data_AF-A0A371G1Z9-F1
#
_entry.id   AF-A0A371G1Z9-F1
#
_cell.length_a   1.000
_cell.length_b   1.000
_cell.length_c   1.000
_cell.angle_alpha   90.00
_cell.angle_beta   90.00
_cell.angle_gamma   90.00
#
_symmetry.space_group_name_H-M   'P 1'
#
loop_
_entity.id
_entity.type
_entity.pdbx_description
1 polymer ?
#
loop_
_entity_poly.entity_id
_entity_poly.type
_entity_poly.pdbx_seq_one_letter_code
_entity_poly.pdbx_strand_id
1 'polypeptide(L)'
;MQLSHKPTKAQSLVNFILVSSSFCALYVVVSVLLLGPSNLVRVNNASQSVSIATTLDHLVFGIASSKISWPKRKEYAKLWWNTTTTKGCVFVDSLPDEEHDRNENDTSLPPLCVSQDTSRFRYTHRGGLRSAIRVARVVAETVALHNDSDVRWYVFGDDDTVFFPENVVKTLSKYDHELWYYIGAHSEVYEQNRLFGFGMAFGGAGFAISSSLARILANVFDSCIERYPHLYGSDGRVHSCLAELGVGLTHEPGFHQEFD
;
A
#
# COMPACT_ATOMS: atom_id res chain seq x y z
N MET A 1 2.62 -77.88 -23.06
CA MET A 1 3.77 -76.94 -22.98
C MET A 1 3.23 -75.55 -23.32
N GLN A 2 2.83 -74.76 -22.31
CA GLN A 2 2.34 -73.39 -22.54
C GLN A 2 3.54 -72.43 -22.59
N LEU A 3 3.78 -71.81 -23.75
CA LEU A 3 4.75 -70.72 -23.88
C LEU A 3 4.12 -69.45 -23.30
N SER A 4 4.62 -69.02 -22.15
CA SER A 4 4.31 -67.71 -21.57
C SER A 4 5.05 -66.63 -22.35
N HIS A 5 4.30 -65.79 -23.06
CA HIS A 5 4.84 -64.66 -23.82
C HIS A 5 5.25 -63.55 -22.83
N LYS A 6 6.56 -63.37 -22.59
CA LYS A 6 7.05 -62.27 -21.76
C LYS A 6 6.79 -60.94 -22.49
N PRO A 7 6.18 -59.94 -21.82
CA PRO A 7 5.94 -58.64 -22.43
C PRO A 7 7.26 -57.93 -22.75
N THR A 8 7.31 -57.29 -23.89
CA THR A 8 8.51 -56.54 -24.33
C THR A 8 8.70 -55.29 -23.47
N LYS A 9 9.95 -54.83 -23.33
CA LYS A 9 10.32 -53.68 -22.49
C LYS A 9 9.52 -52.41 -22.82
N ALA A 10 9.13 -52.24 -24.09
CA ALA A 10 8.28 -51.16 -24.57
C ALA A 10 6.82 -51.27 -24.07
N GLN A 11 6.23 -52.47 -24.08
CA GLN A 11 4.88 -52.71 -23.54
C GLN A 11 4.83 -52.47 -22.03
N SER A 12 5.90 -52.85 -21.31
CA SER A 12 6.02 -52.55 -19.88
C SER A 12 6.10 -51.05 -19.59
N LEU A 13 6.78 -50.28 -20.45
CA LEU A 13 6.91 -48.83 -20.30
C LEU A 13 5.57 -48.12 -20.58
N VAL A 14 4.87 -48.52 -21.64
CA VAL A 14 3.55 -47.96 -21.99
C VAL A 14 2.54 -48.25 -20.89
N ASN A 15 2.53 -49.47 -20.35
CA ASN A 15 1.65 -49.80 -19.22
C ASN A 15 2.00 -49.00 -17.96
N PHE A 16 3.29 -48.77 -17.69
CA PHE A 16 3.70 -47.92 -16.56
C PHE A 16 3.23 -46.47 -16.72
N ILE A 17 3.36 -45.90 -17.92
CA ILE A 17 2.91 -44.54 -18.22
C ILE A 17 1.39 -44.42 -18.07
N LEU A 18 0.62 -45.39 -18.59
CA LEU A 18 -0.85 -45.40 -18.48
C LEU A 18 -1.33 -45.54 -17.04
N VAL A 19 -0.66 -46.37 -16.24
CA VAL A 19 -0.99 -46.51 -14.81
C VAL A 19 -0.65 -45.23 -14.06
N SER A 20 0.54 -44.66 -14.29
CA SER A 20 0.97 -43.42 -13.63
C SER A 20 0.07 -42.23 -13.98
N SER A 21 -0.36 -42.09 -15.24
CA SER A 21 -1.25 -41.01 -15.67
C SER A 21 -2.66 -41.17 -15.08
N SER A 22 -3.14 -42.42 -14.97
CA SER A 22 -4.43 -42.72 -14.33
C SER A 22 -4.43 -42.36 -12.84
N PHE A 23 -3.37 -42.71 -12.09
CA PHE A 23 -3.23 -42.31 -10.68
C PHE A 23 -3.14 -40.79 -10.51
N CYS A 24 -2.43 -40.10 -11.39
CA CYS A 24 -2.31 -38.65 -11.34
C CYS A 24 -3.66 -37.95 -11.62
N ALA A 25 -4.40 -38.41 -12.63
CA ALA A 25 -5.74 -37.90 -12.93
C ALA A 25 -6.71 -38.14 -11.76
N LEU A 26 -6.66 -39.34 -11.15
CA LEU A 26 -7.49 -39.65 -9.99
C LEU A 26 -7.15 -38.75 -8.79
N TYR A 27 -5.86 -38.49 -8.54
CA TYR A 27 -5.41 -37.59 -7.48
C TYR A 27 -5.89 -36.16 -7.69
N VAL A 28 -5.84 -35.64 -8.92
CA VAL A 28 -6.35 -34.31 -9.25
C VAL A 28 -7.86 -34.24 -9.06
N VAL A 29 -8.62 -35.23 -9.53
CA VAL A 29 -10.08 -35.27 -9.35
C VAL A 29 -10.46 -35.34 -7.87
N VAL A 30 -9.80 -36.20 -7.09
CA VAL A 30 -10.05 -36.31 -5.64
C VAL A 30 -9.66 -35.03 -4.91
N SER A 31 -8.54 -34.39 -5.29
CA SER A 31 -8.13 -33.12 -4.71
C SER A 31 -9.12 -32.01 -5.02
N VAL A 32 -9.65 -31.94 -6.25
CA VAL A 32 -10.69 -30.96 -6.63
C VAL A 32 -12.03 -31.24 -5.95
N LEU A 33 -12.38 -32.51 -5.69
CA LEU A 33 -13.59 -32.87 -4.94
C LEU A 33 -13.46 -32.60 -3.44
N LEU A 34 -12.27 -32.83 -2.85
CA LEU A 34 -11.97 -32.54 -1.45
C LEU A 34 -11.75 -31.05 -1.18
N LEU A 35 -11.18 -30.32 -2.15
CA LEU A 35 -11.00 -28.86 -2.14
C LEU A 35 -12.12 -28.14 -2.90
N GLY A 36 -13.21 -28.83 -3.22
CA GLY A 36 -14.37 -28.24 -3.88
C GLY A 36 -14.80 -27.01 -3.09
N PRO A 37 -15.21 -25.92 -3.76
CA PRO A 37 -15.45 -24.65 -3.09
C PRO A 37 -16.50 -24.90 -2.02
N SER A 38 -16.09 -24.78 -0.76
CA SER A 38 -17.02 -24.58 0.35
C SER A 38 -17.95 -23.47 -0.13
N ASN A 39 -19.23 -23.78 -0.33
CA ASN A 39 -20.24 -22.78 -0.63
C ASN A 39 -20.02 -21.66 0.37
N LEU A 40 -19.52 -20.51 -0.09
CA LEU A 40 -19.48 -19.30 0.69
C LEU A 40 -20.94 -19.02 0.99
N VAL A 41 -21.39 -19.47 2.15
CA VAL A 41 -22.62 -19.00 2.75
C VAL A 41 -22.35 -17.53 2.97
N ARG A 42 -22.78 -16.72 2.01
CA ARG A 42 -22.91 -15.29 2.15
C ARG A 42 -23.99 -15.09 3.20
N VAL A 43 -23.59 -15.13 4.46
CA VAL A 43 -24.40 -14.62 5.56
C VAL A 43 -24.49 -13.13 5.31
N ASN A 44 -25.50 -12.72 4.54
CA ASN A 44 -25.95 -11.33 4.53
C ASN A 44 -26.62 -11.06 5.88
N ASN A 45 -25.81 -11.03 6.94
CA ASN A 45 -26.15 -10.26 8.13
C ASN A 45 -25.74 -8.82 7.81
N ALA A 46 -26.49 -8.20 6.90
CA ALA A 46 -26.64 -6.76 6.96
C ALA A 46 -27.51 -6.49 8.19
N SER A 47 -26.90 -6.57 9.39
CA SER A 47 -27.30 -5.59 10.39
C SER A 47 -27.06 -4.26 9.69
N GLN A 48 -28.14 -3.55 9.38
CA GLN A 48 -28.04 -2.13 9.08
C GLN A 48 -27.51 -1.47 10.35
N SER A 49 -26.21 -1.62 10.63
CA SER A 49 -25.50 -0.56 11.31
C SER A 49 -25.72 0.62 10.38
N VAL A 50 -26.26 1.70 10.93
CA VAL A 50 -26.20 2.98 10.26
C VAL A 50 -24.71 3.27 10.16
N SER A 51 -24.05 2.80 9.12
CA SER A 51 -22.65 3.08 8.87
C SER A 51 -22.61 4.57 8.63
N ILE A 52 -22.21 5.34 9.65
CA ILE A 52 -22.06 6.79 9.55
C ILE A 52 -21.23 7.03 8.30
N ALA A 53 -21.70 7.85 7.37
CA ALA A 53 -21.00 8.10 6.13
C ALA A 53 -19.56 8.58 6.42
N THR A 54 -18.60 8.10 5.65
CA THR A 54 -17.23 8.63 5.73
C THR A 54 -17.26 10.10 5.29
N THR A 55 -16.61 10.94 6.08
CA THR A 55 -16.46 12.38 5.85
C THR A 55 -14.99 12.76 5.96
N LEU A 56 -14.65 13.99 5.61
CA LEU A 56 -13.26 14.46 5.67
C LEU A 56 -12.65 14.38 7.08
N ASP A 57 -13.46 14.51 8.14
CA ASP A 57 -13.00 14.37 9.53
C ASP A 57 -12.44 12.98 9.86
N HIS A 58 -12.78 11.97 9.07
CA HIS A 58 -12.34 10.59 9.24
C HIS A 58 -11.03 10.29 8.49
N LEU A 59 -10.49 11.24 7.74
CA LEU A 59 -9.27 11.11 6.93
C LEU A 59 -8.11 11.85 7.59
N VAL A 60 -6.92 11.26 7.49
CA VAL A 60 -5.65 11.87 7.92
C VAL A 60 -4.66 11.83 6.77
N PHE A 61 -4.06 12.96 6.43
CA PHE A 61 -3.12 13.11 5.33
C PHE A 61 -1.66 13.11 5.82
N GLY A 62 -0.86 12.15 5.35
CA GLY A 62 0.59 12.12 5.57
C GLY A 62 1.33 12.49 4.29
N ILE A 63 1.85 13.71 4.21
CA ILE A 63 2.51 14.22 3.00
C ILE A 63 4.02 14.14 3.15
N ALA A 64 4.72 13.52 2.20
CA ALA A 64 6.17 13.45 2.23
C ALA A 64 6.81 14.68 1.57
N SER A 65 7.72 15.34 2.29
CA SER A 65 8.47 16.48 1.78
C SER A 65 9.91 16.50 2.32
N SER A 66 10.66 17.55 2.07
CA SER A 66 12.00 17.77 2.63
C SER A 66 12.20 19.26 2.95
N LYS A 67 13.20 19.57 3.79
CA LYS A 67 13.63 20.96 4.06
C LYS A 67 13.87 21.74 2.76
N ILE A 68 14.41 21.05 1.75
CA ILE A 68 14.85 21.63 0.48
C ILE A 68 13.67 21.83 -0.48
N SER A 69 12.74 20.88 -0.54
CA SER A 69 11.63 20.90 -1.51
C SER A 69 10.43 21.73 -1.02
N TRP A 70 10.16 21.70 0.29
CA TRP A 70 8.97 22.32 0.88
C TRP A 70 8.80 23.81 0.57
N PRO A 71 9.84 24.67 0.68
CA PRO A 71 9.66 26.11 0.44
C PRO A 71 9.08 26.44 -0.94
N LYS A 72 9.42 25.63 -1.96
CA LYS A 72 8.91 25.79 -3.33
C LYS A 72 7.59 25.06 -3.55
N ARG A 73 7.42 23.87 -2.97
CA ARG A 73 6.27 22.99 -3.26
C ARG A 73 5.06 23.21 -2.37
N LYS A 74 5.20 23.97 -1.27
CA LYS A 74 4.08 24.38 -0.40
C LYS A 74 2.93 25.05 -1.14
N GLU A 75 3.19 25.68 -2.30
CA GLU A 75 2.15 26.27 -3.14
C GLU A 75 1.14 25.23 -3.66
N TYR A 76 1.55 23.98 -3.90
CA TYR A 76 0.61 22.90 -4.26
C TYR A 76 -0.30 22.54 -3.09
N ALA A 77 0.24 22.48 -1.88
CA ALA A 77 -0.56 22.21 -0.68
C ALA A 77 -1.64 23.29 -0.44
N LYS A 78 -1.34 24.56 -0.71
CA LYS A 78 -2.32 25.66 -0.59
C LYS A 78 -3.55 25.50 -1.49
N LEU A 79 -3.45 24.73 -2.58
CA LEU A 79 -4.56 24.54 -3.51
C LEU A 79 -5.69 23.68 -2.93
N TRP A 80 -5.37 22.79 -1.99
CA TRP A 80 -6.32 21.78 -1.52
C TRP A 80 -6.40 21.67 0.00
N TRP A 81 -5.38 22.11 0.73
CA TRP A 81 -5.37 22.05 2.18
C TRP A 81 -6.33 23.06 2.80
N ASN A 82 -7.18 22.60 3.71
CA ASN A 82 -8.03 23.46 4.52
C ASN A 82 -7.76 23.18 6.00
N THR A 83 -7.22 24.17 6.72
CA THR A 83 -6.82 24.04 8.14
C THR A 83 -7.99 23.85 9.12
N THR A 84 -9.23 24.06 8.68
CA THR A 84 -10.42 23.84 9.52
C THR A 84 -10.92 22.39 9.42
N THR A 85 -10.77 21.75 8.26
CA THR A 85 -11.40 20.45 7.97
C THR A 85 -10.41 19.33 7.68
N THR A 86 -9.17 19.66 7.29
CA THR A 86 -8.14 18.69 6.91
C THR A 86 -7.25 18.37 8.11
N LYS A 87 -6.96 17.09 8.32
CA LYS A 87 -6.10 16.59 9.41
C LYS A 87 -4.85 15.95 8.83
N GLY A 88 -3.73 16.08 9.53
CA GLY A 88 -2.47 15.46 9.14
C GLY A 88 -1.31 16.43 9.15
N CYS A 89 -0.25 16.07 8.43
CA CYS A 89 1.04 16.75 8.50
C CYS A 89 1.85 16.60 7.21
N VAL A 90 2.71 17.58 6.93
CA VAL A 90 3.78 17.43 5.95
C VAL A 90 5.08 17.06 6.66
N PHE A 91 5.62 15.91 6.31
CA PHE A 91 6.79 15.33 6.94
C PHE A 91 8.09 15.73 6.23
N VAL A 92 8.91 16.51 6.92
CA VAL A 92 10.22 17.00 6.47
C VAL A 92 11.37 16.34 7.24
N ASP A 93 12.57 16.33 6.68
CA ASP A 93 13.79 15.88 7.37
C ASP A 93 14.26 16.87 8.45
N SER A 94 13.97 18.15 8.27
CA SER A 94 14.27 19.24 9.20
C SER A 94 13.45 20.46 8.82
N LEU A 95 13.25 21.38 9.78
CA LEU A 95 12.48 22.60 9.50
C LEU A 95 13.25 23.52 8.53
N PRO A 96 12.58 24.06 7.49
CA PRO A 96 13.13 25.12 6.65
C PRO A 96 13.45 26.39 7.44
N ASP A 97 14.47 27.12 6.99
CA ASP A 97 14.93 28.33 7.71
C ASP A 97 13.84 29.41 7.75
N GLU A 98 13.05 29.53 6.67
CA GLU A 98 11.91 30.46 6.53
C GLU A 98 10.76 30.20 7.51
N GLU A 99 10.70 29.01 8.13
CA GLU A 99 9.66 28.62 9.08
C GLU A 99 9.98 29.09 10.50
N HIS A 100 11.24 29.46 10.78
CA HIS A 100 11.62 30.03 12.07
C HIS A 100 11.02 31.44 12.30
N ASP A 101 10.70 32.15 11.21
CA ASP A 101 10.17 33.52 11.24
C ASP A 101 8.68 33.59 10.87
N ARG A 102 8.00 32.44 10.74
CA ARG A 102 6.58 32.44 10.35
C ARG A 102 5.72 33.03 11.45
N ASN A 103 4.86 33.96 11.04
CA ASN A 103 3.72 34.37 11.85
C ASN A 103 2.80 33.16 12.04
N GLU A 104 2.49 32.82 13.29
CA GLU A 104 1.54 31.76 13.69
C GLU A 104 0.14 31.91 13.04
N ASN A 105 -0.14 33.06 12.42
CA ASN A 105 -1.41 33.40 11.77
C ASN A 105 -1.51 33.00 10.28
N ASP A 106 -0.48 32.45 9.64
CA ASP A 106 -0.61 31.89 8.29
C ASP A 106 -1.33 30.53 8.35
N THR A 107 -2.66 30.62 8.32
CA THR A 107 -3.60 29.49 8.41
C THR A 107 -3.83 28.78 7.07
N SER A 108 -3.03 29.07 6.04
CA SER A 108 -3.24 28.51 4.69
C SER A 108 -2.49 27.19 4.44
N LEU A 109 -1.59 26.79 5.34
CA LEU A 109 -0.68 25.67 5.12
C LEU A 109 -0.89 24.54 6.14
N PRO A 110 -0.62 23.28 5.75
CA PRO A 110 -0.55 22.17 6.68
C PRO A 110 0.56 22.36 7.72
N PRO A 111 0.40 21.79 8.93
CA PRO A 111 1.49 21.76 9.90
C PRO A 111 2.66 20.92 9.37
N LEU A 112 3.88 21.32 9.75
CA LEU A 112 5.09 20.57 9.49
C LEU A 112 5.39 19.61 10.64
N CYS A 113 5.67 18.36 10.29
CA CYS A 113 6.16 17.33 11.19
C CYS A 113 7.59 16.97 10.80
N VAL A 114 8.52 16.94 11.77
CA VAL A 114 9.90 16.50 11.50
C VAL A 114 9.99 15.00 11.68
N SER A 115 10.42 14.29 10.63
CA SER A 115 10.55 12.84 10.70
C SER A 115 11.65 12.41 11.67
N GLN A 116 11.45 11.27 12.33
CA GLN A 116 12.45 10.71 13.22
C GLN A 116 13.72 10.22 12.47
N ASP A 117 14.82 10.07 13.22
CA ASP A 117 16.06 9.55 12.68
C ASP A 117 15.91 8.13 12.12
N THR A 118 16.50 7.92 10.95
CA THR A 118 16.48 6.64 10.23
C THR A 118 17.88 6.05 10.07
N SER A 119 18.90 6.60 10.73
CA SER A 119 20.31 6.17 10.59
C SER A 119 20.52 4.67 10.84
N ARG A 120 19.71 4.07 11.73
CA ARG A 120 19.73 2.64 12.07
C ARG A 120 19.39 1.70 10.92
N PHE A 121 18.61 2.15 9.93
CA PHE A 121 18.19 1.32 8.80
C PHE A 121 19.28 1.24 7.72
N ARG A 122 19.48 0.05 7.15
CA ARG A 122 20.43 -0.12 6.05
C ARG A 122 19.80 0.31 4.73
N TYR A 123 20.61 0.94 3.86
CA TYR A 123 20.26 1.25 2.48
C TYR A 123 21.36 0.72 1.56
N THR A 124 21.03 -0.23 0.70
CA THR A 124 22.00 -0.93 -0.15
C THR A 124 21.72 -0.78 -1.65
N HIS A 125 20.65 -0.09 -2.02
CA HIS A 125 20.36 0.20 -3.42
C HIS A 125 21.38 1.19 -3.98
N ARG A 126 21.92 0.91 -5.18
CA ARG A 126 22.91 1.78 -5.83
C ARG A 126 22.19 2.81 -6.69
N GLY A 127 22.56 4.09 -6.56
CA GLY A 127 22.00 5.17 -7.39
C GLY A 127 20.65 5.73 -6.92
N GLY A 128 20.11 5.28 -5.80
CA GLY A 128 18.93 5.88 -5.16
C GLY A 128 19.29 6.73 -3.94
N LEU A 129 18.29 7.41 -3.38
CA LEU A 129 18.46 8.29 -2.22
C LEU A 129 18.09 7.55 -0.92
N ARG A 130 19.00 7.60 0.07
CA ARG A 130 18.75 7.04 1.41
C ARG A 130 17.53 7.66 2.09
N SER A 131 17.17 8.90 1.74
CA SER A 131 15.97 9.59 2.23
C SER A 131 14.68 8.81 1.96
N ALA A 132 14.66 7.90 0.99
CA ALA A 132 13.52 7.02 0.71
C ALA A 132 13.08 6.17 1.92
N ILE A 133 13.99 5.86 2.85
CA ILE A 133 13.64 5.17 4.10
C ILE A 133 12.76 6.07 4.98
N ARG A 134 13.16 7.34 5.14
CA ARG A 134 12.39 8.33 5.91
C ARG A 134 11.03 8.58 5.26
N VAL A 135 10.99 8.74 3.93
CA VAL A 135 9.74 8.92 3.18
C VAL A 135 8.81 7.72 3.40
N ALA A 136 9.31 6.47 3.35
CA ALA A 136 8.48 5.31 3.65
C ALA A 136 7.90 5.35 5.08
N ARG A 137 8.70 5.79 6.07
CA ARG A 137 8.28 5.87 7.47
C ARG A 137 7.23 6.93 7.76
N VAL A 138 6.96 7.85 6.83
CA VAL A 138 5.79 8.75 6.92
C VAL A 138 4.50 7.97 7.18
N VAL A 139 4.38 6.74 6.65
CA VAL A 139 3.23 5.87 6.94
C VAL A 139 3.09 5.57 8.43
N ALA A 140 4.14 5.03 9.05
CA ALA A 140 4.12 4.68 10.47
C ALA A 140 4.04 5.92 11.37
N GLU A 141 4.72 7.01 10.99
CA GLU A 141 4.76 8.25 11.75
C GLU A 141 3.41 8.99 11.72
N THR A 142 2.70 8.99 10.59
CA THR A 142 1.34 9.55 10.49
C THR A 142 0.37 8.79 11.39
N VAL A 143 0.42 7.46 11.37
CA VAL A 143 -0.42 6.63 12.25
C VAL A 143 -0.10 6.89 13.72
N ALA A 144 1.18 7.00 14.07
CA ALA A 144 1.59 7.27 15.45
C ALA A 144 1.10 8.63 15.98
N LEU A 145 1.07 9.66 15.12
CA LEU A 145 0.57 10.99 15.49
C LEU A 145 -0.96 11.08 15.53
N HIS A 146 -1.66 10.23 14.77
CA HIS A 146 -3.12 10.27 14.61
C HIS A 146 -3.74 8.89 14.79
N ASN A 147 -3.61 8.30 15.98
CA ASN A 147 -4.15 6.97 16.30
C ASN A 147 -5.50 7.02 17.05
N ASP A 148 -6.35 7.97 16.69
CA ASP A 148 -7.66 8.12 17.31
C ASP A 148 -8.67 7.10 16.77
N SER A 149 -9.68 6.75 17.57
CA SER A 149 -10.74 5.81 17.18
C SER A 149 -11.55 6.26 15.98
N ASP A 150 -11.59 7.56 15.72
CA ASP A 150 -12.43 8.17 14.70
C ASP A 150 -11.75 8.21 13.32
N VAL A 151 -10.45 7.88 13.24
CA VAL A 151 -9.74 7.81 11.97
C VAL A 151 -10.13 6.52 11.23
N ARG A 152 -10.58 6.67 9.99
CA ARG A 152 -10.97 5.56 9.10
C ARG A 152 -9.96 5.32 8.00
N TRP A 153 -9.31 6.38 7.54
CA TRP A 153 -8.41 6.32 6.40
C TRP A 153 -7.18 7.18 6.62
N TYR A 154 -6.02 6.61 6.30
CA TYR A 154 -4.77 7.35 6.19
C TYR A 154 -4.45 7.51 4.70
N VAL A 155 -4.30 8.75 4.26
CA VAL A 155 -4.05 9.11 2.85
C VAL A 155 -2.64 9.67 2.76
N PHE A 156 -1.88 9.22 1.77
CA PHE A 156 -0.47 9.55 1.61
C PHE A 156 -0.21 10.10 0.22
N GLY A 157 0.75 11.01 0.10
CA GLY A 157 1.24 11.55 -1.17
C GLY A 157 2.52 12.34 -0.97
N ASP A 158 3.07 12.85 -2.07
CA ASP A 158 4.25 13.71 -2.07
C ASP A 158 3.84 15.19 -1.96
N ASP A 159 4.82 16.07 -1.74
CA ASP A 159 4.59 17.52 -1.61
C ASP A 159 4.22 18.24 -2.91
N ASP A 160 4.26 17.54 -4.04
CA ASP A 160 3.72 17.93 -5.34
C ASP A 160 2.44 17.16 -5.74
N THR A 161 1.92 16.30 -4.85
CA THR A 161 0.60 15.66 -5.05
C THR A 161 -0.52 16.65 -4.70
N VAL A 162 -1.47 16.82 -5.61
CA VAL A 162 -2.69 17.63 -5.39
C VAL A 162 -3.88 16.72 -5.15
N PHE A 163 -4.51 16.84 -3.98
CA PHE A 163 -5.69 16.08 -3.65
C PHE A 163 -6.98 16.87 -3.94
N PHE A 164 -8.06 16.13 -4.20
CA PHE A 164 -9.41 16.66 -4.22
C PHE A 164 -10.15 16.03 -3.03
N PRO A 165 -10.11 16.63 -1.82
CA PRO A 165 -10.50 15.95 -0.59
C PRO A 165 -11.90 15.33 -0.62
N GLU A 166 -12.88 16.02 -1.19
CA GLU A 166 -14.25 15.50 -1.34
C GLU A 166 -14.32 14.29 -2.28
N ASN A 167 -13.51 14.27 -3.34
CA ASN A 167 -13.40 13.11 -4.23
C ASN A 167 -12.71 11.95 -3.53
N VAL A 168 -11.70 12.20 -2.70
CA VAL A 168 -11.06 11.17 -1.86
C VAL A 168 -12.09 10.57 -0.91
N VAL A 169 -12.85 11.40 -0.18
CA VAL A 169 -13.93 10.95 0.71
C VAL A 169 -14.95 10.09 -0.04
N LYS A 170 -15.44 10.58 -1.19
CA LYS A 170 -16.40 9.85 -2.03
C LYS A 170 -15.85 8.50 -2.49
N THR A 171 -14.58 8.46 -2.85
CA THR A 171 -13.91 7.24 -3.32
C THR A 171 -13.76 6.23 -2.19
N LEU A 172 -13.23 6.66 -1.04
CA LEU A 172 -13.01 5.80 0.12
C LEU A 172 -14.31 5.35 0.79
N SER A 173 -15.41 6.09 0.62
CA SER A 173 -16.75 5.69 1.08
C SER A 173 -17.29 4.42 0.44
N LYS A 174 -16.66 3.92 -0.64
CA LYS A 174 -17.02 2.64 -1.27
C LYS A 174 -16.54 1.42 -0.47
N TYR A 175 -15.61 1.63 0.46
CA TYR A 175 -14.89 0.56 1.14
C TYR A 175 -15.16 0.57 2.64
N ASP A 176 -15.19 -0.62 3.24
CA ASP A 176 -15.29 -0.78 4.68
C ASP A 176 -13.91 -0.62 5.33
N HIS A 177 -13.69 0.52 5.99
CA HIS A 177 -12.45 0.83 6.69
C HIS A 177 -12.06 -0.15 7.81
N GLU A 178 -13.00 -0.94 8.34
CA GLU A 178 -12.69 -2.00 9.31
C GLU A 178 -12.00 -3.21 8.66
N LEU A 179 -12.09 -3.34 7.32
CA LEU A 179 -11.37 -4.33 6.54
C LEU A 179 -10.04 -3.79 6.04
N TRP A 180 -9.15 -4.70 5.63
CA TRP A 180 -7.81 -4.36 5.21
C TRP A 180 -7.77 -3.93 3.74
N TYR A 181 -7.48 -2.64 3.52
CA TYR A 181 -7.40 -2.05 2.20
C TYR A 181 -6.13 -1.21 2.03
N TYR A 182 -5.43 -1.47 0.93
CA TYR A 182 -4.37 -0.63 0.36
C TYR A 182 -4.87 -0.15 -1.00
N ILE A 183 -5.30 1.11 -1.08
CA ILE A 183 -6.01 1.66 -2.24
C ILE A 183 -5.12 2.66 -2.97
N GLY A 184 -5.08 2.58 -4.28
CA GLY A 184 -4.36 3.53 -5.13
C GLY A 184 -4.27 3.01 -6.56
N ALA A 185 -3.35 3.57 -7.35
CA ALA A 185 -3.10 3.12 -8.71
C ALA A 185 -1.61 2.93 -8.97
N HIS A 186 -1.33 2.06 -9.94
CA HIS A 186 0.00 1.96 -10.53
C HIS A 186 0.26 3.18 -11.43
N SER A 187 1.48 3.36 -11.92
CA SER A 187 1.82 4.53 -12.76
C SER A 187 1.11 4.45 -14.11
N GLU A 188 0.78 5.60 -14.70
CA GLU A 188 0.27 5.65 -16.08
C GLU A 188 1.39 5.40 -17.11
N VAL A 189 2.65 5.42 -16.65
CA VAL A 189 3.85 5.17 -17.47
C VAL A 189 4.25 3.70 -17.40
N TYR A 190 4.16 3.01 -18.54
CA TYR A 190 4.48 1.58 -18.65
C TYR A 190 5.88 1.23 -18.12
N GLU A 191 6.88 2.03 -18.46
CA GLU A 191 8.27 1.78 -18.07
C GLU A 191 8.47 1.81 -16.54
N GLN A 192 7.76 2.71 -15.85
CA GLN A 192 7.76 2.78 -14.39
C GLN A 192 7.18 1.50 -13.80
N ASN A 193 6.06 1.02 -14.32
CA ASN A 193 5.44 -0.23 -13.84
C ASN A 193 6.31 -1.45 -14.13
N ARG A 194 7.00 -1.50 -15.27
CA ARG A 194 7.91 -2.60 -15.60
C ARG A 194 9.08 -2.68 -14.60
N LEU A 195 9.56 -1.53 -14.13
CA LEU A 195 10.69 -1.46 -13.19
C LEU A 195 10.28 -1.68 -11.74
N PHE A 196 9.16 -1.11 -11.30
CA PHE A 196 8.77 -1.07 -9.89
C PHE A 196 7.61 -2.01 -9.53
N GLY A 197 6.85 -2.47 -10.52
CA GLY A 197 5.76 -3.43 -10.37
C GLY A 197 4.39 -2.84 -10.67
N PHE A 198 3.49 -3.69 -11.15
CA PHE A 198 2.08 -3.35 -11.45
C PHE A 198 1.15 -3.50 -10.24
N GLY A 199 1.66 -4.04 -9.12
CA GLY A 199 0.90 -4.33 -7.91
C GLY A 199 1.12 -3.34 -6.76
N MET A 200 1.77 -2.21 -7.04
CA MET A 200 2.12 -1.18 -6.06
C MET A 200 1.39 0.12 -6.41
N ALA A 201 0.84 0.80 -5.40
CA ALA A 201 0.43 2.19 -5.57
C ALA A 201 1.67 3.08 -5.52
N PHE A 202 1.82 3.99 -6.49
CA PHE A 202 2.93 4.93 -6.48
C PHE A 202 2.60 6.17 -5.64
N GLY A 203 3.59 6.64 -4.87
CA GLY A 203 3.44 7.71 -3.89
C GLY A 203 3.08 9.05 -4.49
N GLY A 204 3.63 9.37 -5.68
CA GLY A 204 3.33 10.60 -6.40
C GLY A 204 1.86 10.70 -6.85
N ALA A 205 1.22 9.56 -7.13
CA ALA A 205 -0.22 9.46 -7.39
C ALA A 205 -1.07 9.67 -6.14
N GLY A 206 -0.46 9.43 -4.98
CA GLY A 206 -1.11 9.21 -3.71
C GLY A 206 -1.67 7.79 -3.55
N PHE A 207 -1.91 7.40 -2.30
CA PHE A 207 -2.57 6.16 -1.94
C PHE A 207 -3.26 6.29 -0.58
N ALA A 208 -4.15 5.34 -0.25
CA ALA A 208 -4.83 5.29 1.03
C ALA A 208 -4.70 3.90 1.68
N ILE A 209 -4.63 3.88 3.00
CA ILE A 209 -4.63 2.66 3.81
C ILE A 209 -5.79 2.76 4.81
N SER A 210 -6.59 1.70 4.92
CA SER A 210 -7.66 1.63 5.94
C SER A 210 -7.08 1.64 7.35
N SER A 211 -7.81 2.22 8.31
CA SER A 211 -7.27 2.39 9.67
C SER A 211 -6.98 1.05 10.36
N SER A 212 -7.81 0.03 10.12
CA SER A 212 -7.61 -1.34 10.61
C SER A 212 -6.26 -1.93 10.16
N LEU A 213 -5.87 -1.70 8.89
CA LEU A 213 -4.61 -2.15 8.34
C LEU A 213 -3.43 -1.28 8.76
N ALA A 214 -3.60 0.05 8.71
CA ALA A 214 -2.54 1.01 9.00
C ALA A 214 -1.99 0.85 10.43
N ARG A 215 -2.87 0.56 11.41
CA ARG A 215 -2.48 0.30 12.81
C ARG A 215 -1.62 -0.94 12.96
N ILE A 216 -1.92 -2.01 12.21
CA ILE A 216 -1.10 -3.23 12.21
C ILE A 216 0.22 -2.97 11.49
N LEU A 217 0.16 -2.34 10.32
CA LEU A 217 1.33 -1.99 9.52
C LEU A 217 2.32 -1.17 10.34
N ALA A 218 1.88 -0.10 11.01
CA ALA A 218 2.74 0.78 11.81
C ALA A 218 3.52 0.02 12.90
N ASN A 219 2.90 -0.98 13.54
CA ASN A 219 3.56 -1.79 14.58
C ASN A 219 4.67 -2.68 14.04
N VAL A 220 4.56 -3.14 12.79
CA VAL A 220 5.55 -4.04 12.17
C VAL A 220 6.51 -3.34 11.20
N PHE A 221 6.19 -2.09 10.83
CA PHE A 221 6.79 -1.37 9.71
C PHE A 221 8.31 -1.29 9.80
N ASP A 222 8.81 -0.89 10.96
CA ASP A 222 10.23 -0.71 11.21
C ASP A 222 11.01 -2.04 11.05
N SER A 223 10.46 -3.16 11.53
CA SER A 223 11.08 -4.48 11.32
C SER A 223 11.06 -4.89 9.85
N CYS A 224 10.00 -4.53 9.13
CA CYS A 224 9.84 -4.83 7.72
C CYS A 224 10.86 -4.08 6.86
N ILE A 225 10.99 -2.77 7.04
CA ILE A 225 11.93 -1.98 6.23
C ILE A 225 13.39 -2.42 6.43
N GLU A 226 13.75 -3.01 7.58
CA GLU A 226 15.06 -3.63 7.80
C GLU A 226 15.35 -4.83 6.89
N ARG A 227 14.29 -5.56 6.46
CA ARG A 227 14.39 -6.70 5.51
C ARG A 227 14.52 -6.26 4.07
N TYR A 228 14.18 -5.00 3.75
CA TYR A 228 14.18 -4.45 2.40
C TYR A 228 15.20 -3.31 2.17
N PRO A 229 16.48 -3.48 2.56
CA PRO A 229 17.48 -2.41 2.38
C PRO A 229 17.82 -2.16 0.90
N HIS A 230 17.53 -3.12 0.03
CA HIS A 230 17.88 -3.14 -1.39
C HIS A 230 16.85 -2.44 -2.30
N LEU A 231 15.67 -2.08 -1.77
CA LEU A 231 14.64 -1.40 -2.56
C LEU A 231 15.04 0.03 -2.90
N TYR A 232 14.66 0.49 -4.10
CA TYR A 232 15.00 1.82 -4.61
C TYR A 232 14.33 2.92 -3.78
N GLY A 233 12.99 3.00 -3.85
CA GLY A 233 12.19 4.10 -3.30
C GLY A 233 11.39 3.74 -2.05
N SER A 234 10.62 4.72 -1.58
CA SER A 234 9.70 4.58 -0.45
C SER A 234 8.55 3.63 -0.76
N ASP A 235 7.94 3.79 -1.93
CA ASP A 235 6.71 3.11 -2.31
C ASP A 235 6.90 1.59 -2.35
N GLY A 236 8.03 1.15 -2.92
CA GLY A 236 8.40 -0.26 -2.94
C GLY A 236 8.53 -0.85 -1.53
N ARG A 237 9.00 -0.07 -0.55
CA ARG A 237 9.10 -0.51 0.85
C ARG A 237 7.72 -0.63 1.48
N VAL A 238 6.87 0.38 1.31
CA VAL A 238 5.48 0.35 1.80
C VAL A 238 4.74 -0.85 1.21
N HIS A 239 4.81 -1.03 -0.11
CA HIS A 239 4.22 -2.15 -0.82
C HIS A 239 4.74 -3.50 -0.33
N SER A 240 6.06 -3.65 -0.15
CA SER A 240 6.63 -4.92 0.34
C SER A 240 6.12 -5.26 1.74
N CYS A 241 6.02 -4.27 2.64
CA CYS A 241 5.49 -4.49 3.98
C CYS A 241 4.00 -4.83 3.99
N LEU A 242 3.21 -4.23 3.11
CA LEU A 242 1.81 -4.60 2.91
C LEU A 242 1.66 -6.02 2.34
N ALA A 243 2.53 -6.39 1.41
CA ALA A 243 2.57 -7.74 0.83
C ALA A 243 2.96 -8.80 1.87
N GLU A 244 3.87 -8.51 2.80
CA GLU A 244 4.17 -9.41 3.94
C GLU A 244 2.95 -9.64 4.85
N LEU A 245 2.07 -8.64 4.98
CA LEU A 245 0.79 -8.78 5.68
C LEU A 245 -0.29 -9.49 4.83
N GLY A 246 0.03 -9.91 3.61
CA GLY A 246 -0.90 -10.56 2.69
C GLY A 246 -1.87 -9.61 1.99
N VAL A 247 -1.60 -8.30 2.01
CA VAL A 247 -2.46 -7.29 1.39
C VAL A 247 -1.90 -6.85 0.05
N GLY A 248 -2.66 -7.09 -1.02
CA GLY A 248 -2.38 -6.58 -2.36
C GLY A 248 -3.01 -5.21 -2.62
N LEU A 249 -2.57 -4.55 -3.69
CA LEU A 249 -3.17 -3.29 -4.15
C LEU A 249 -4.64 -3.51 -4.55
N THR A 250 -5.51 -2.73 -3.93
CA THR A 250 -6.87 -2.48 -4.39
C THR A 250 -6.82 -1.34 -5.40
N HIS A 251 -6.80 -1.70 -6.68
CA HIS A 251 -6.68 -0.73 -7.75
C HIS A 251 -7.91 0.18 -7.84
N GLU A 252 -7.69 1.48 -7.77
CA GLU A 252 -8.71 2.51 -7.85
C GLU A 252 -8.33 3.56 -8.90
N PRO A 253 -9.08 3.68 -10.01
CA PRO A 253 -8.89 4.78 -10.96
C PRO A 253 -9.11 6.14 -10.28
N GLY A 254 -8.31 7.14 -10.65
CA GLY A 254 -8.40 8.50 -10.08
C GLY A 254 -7.20 8.90 -9.20
N PHE A 255 -6.32 7.94 -8.90
CA PHE A 255 -4.96 8.23 -8.46
C PHE A 255 -4.08 8.28 -9.72
N HIS A 256 -3.48 9.42 -10.02
CA HIS A 256 -2.81 9.69 -11.29
C HIS A 256 -1.32 9.93 -11.08
N GLN A 257 -0.50 9.23 -11.84
CA GLN A 257 0.94 9.45 -11.81
C GLN A 257 1.52 9.47 -13.21
N GLU A 258 1.75 10.69 -13.65
CA GLU A 258 2.53 11.04 -14.83
C GLU A 258 3.96 11.39 -14.40
N PHE A 259 4.92 10.58 -14.85
CA PHE A 259 6.34 10.91 -14.79
C PHE A 259 6.85 10.94 -16.24
N ASP A 260 7.07 12.13 -16.78
CA ASP A 260 7.83 12.29 -18.04
C ASP A 260 9.34 12.14 -17.81
#